data_AF-A0A533XZ40-F1
#
_entry.id   AF-A0A533XZ40-F1
#
_cell.length_a   1.000
_cell.length_b   1.000
_cell.length_c   1.000
_cell.angle_alpha   90.00
_cell.angle_beta   90.00
_cell.angle_gamma   90.00
#
_symmetry.space_group_name_H-M   'P 1'
#
loop_
_entity.id
_entity.type
_entity.pdbx_description
1 polymer ?
#
loop_
_entity_poly.entity_id
_entity_poly.type
_entity_poly.pdbx_seq_one_letter_code
_entity_poly.pdbx_strand_id
1 'polypeptide(L)'
;MATKIILGVVVTLLISYLALPSYYLTNAVGRETQEGVSDHLGQPLQSIEDSAGRSVWIYKKEVPPVCVEYTLTFIRRNPSDEATRPVLGDKATLPVLSKWIWTWC
;
A
#
# COMPACT_ATOMS: atom_id res chain seq x y z
N MET A 1 13.58 -31.87 -17.46
CA MET A 1 12.30 -31.58 -16.76
C MET A 1 12.51 -30.85 -15.43
N ALA A 2 13.44 -31.32 -14.57
CA ALA A 2 13.71 -30.69 -13.28
C ALA A 2 13.98 -29.17 -13.35
N THR A 3 14.79 -28.70 -14.30
CA THR A 3 15.11 -27.26 -14.45
C THR A 3 13.89 -26.39 -14.74
N LYS A 4 12.90 -26.91 -15.48
CA LYS A 4 11.64 -26.17 -15.77
C LYS A 4 10.75 -26.06 -14.54
N ILE A 5 10.75 -27.10 -13.70
CA ILE A 5 9.99 -27.12 -12.44
C ILE A 5 10.62 -26.15 -11.44
N ILE A 6 11.96 -26.19 -11.29
CA ILE A 6 12.72 -25.28 -10.43
C ILE A 6 12.46 -23.83 -10.84
N LEU A 7 12.52 -23.53 -12.14
CA LEU A 7 12.25 -22.20 -12.65
C LEU A 7 10.82 -21.73 -12.31
N GLY A 8 9.82 -22.60 -12.50
CA GLY A 8 8.45 -22.29 -12.12
C GLY A 8 8.30 -21.96 -10.64
N VAL A 9 8.89 -22.78 -9.76
CA VAL A 9 8.86 -22.56 -8.31
C VAL A 9 9.51 -21.23 -7.92
N VAL A 10 10.68 -20.91 -8.50
CA VAL A 10 11.38 -19.65 -8.23
C VAL A 10 10.54 -18.44 -8.65
N VAL A 11 9.91 -18.50 -9.83
CA VAL A 11 9.04 -17.41 -10.31
C VAL A 11 7.81 -17.25 -9.40
N THR A 12 7.17 -18.34 -9.00
CA THR A 12 6.01 -18.29 -8.09
C THR A 12 6.39 -17.72 -6.71
N LEU A 13 7.54 -18.10 -6.17
CA LEU A 13 8.06 -17.56 -4.91
C LEU A 13 8.36 -16.06 -5.02
N LEU A 14 8.96 -15.62 -6.13
CA LEU A 14 9.24 -14.21 -6.38
C LEU A 14 7.97 -13.37 -6.46
N ILE A 15 6.96 -13.81 -7.21
CA ILE A 15 5.68 -13.10 -7.32
C ILE A 15 5.00 -13.03 -5.96
N SER A 16 5.01 -14.14 -5.20
CA SER A 16 4.42 -14.19 -3.85
C SER A 16 5.12 -13.22 -2.90
N TYR A 17 6.45 -13.19 -2.90
CA TYR A 17 7.26 -12.27 -2.10
C TYR A 17 7.04 -10.81 -2.48
N LEU A 18 6.89 -10.53 -3.77
CA LEU A 18 6.59 -9.20 -4.25
C LEU A 18 5.20 -8.77 -3.80
N ALA A 19 4.20 -9.65 -3.81
CA ALA A 19 2.81 -9.37 -3.45
C ALA A 19 2.53 -9.25 -1.94
N LEU A 20 3.45 -9.65 -1.05
CA LEU A 20 3.25 -9.60 0.41
C LEU A 20 2.68 -8.26 0.95
N PRO A 21 3.18 -7.08 0.54
CA PRO A 21 2.63 -5.79 1.00
C PRO A 21 1.14 -5.61 0.67
N SER A 22 0.65 -6.22 -0.40
CA SER A 22 -0.76 -6.15 -0.83
C SER A 22 -1.72 -6.66 0.24
N TYR A 23 -1.33 -7.71 0.98
CA TYR A 23 -2.16 -8.27 2.04
C TYR A 23 -2.32 -7.28 3.21
N TYR A 24 -1.23 -6.65 3.63
CA TYR A 24 -1.27 -5.59 4.62
C TYR A 24 -2.11 -4.41 4.12
N LEU A 25 -1.82 -3.91 2.90
CA LEU A 25 -2.46 -2.74 2.33
C LEU A 25 -3.98 -2.90 2.19
N THR A 26 -4.46 -4.10 1.80
CA THR A 26 -5.89 -4.41 1.72
C THR A 26 -6.59 -4.25 3.07
N ASN A 27 -5.95 -4.68 4.16
CA ASN A 27 -6.49 -4.57 5.52
C ASN A 27 -6.31 -3.16 6.11
N ALA A 28 -5.32 -2.42 5.60
CA ALA A 28 -5.00 -1.06 6.00
C ALA A 28 -5.97 -0.01 5.41
N VAL A 29 -6.65 -0.32 4.30
CA VAL A 29 -7.62 0.60 3.68
C VAL A 29 -8.69 1.04 4.68
N GLY A 30 -8.83 2.35 4.82
CA GLY A 30 -9.74 3.04 5.71
C GLY A 30 -9.31 3.00 7.18
N ARG A 31 -8.23 2.31 7.55
CA ARG A 31 -7.85 2.12 8.97
C ARG A 31 -6.52 2.78 9.30
N GLU A 32 -5.53 2.58 8.44
CA GLU A 32 -4.17 3.02 8.69
C GLU A 32 -3.96 4.46 8.24
N THR A 33 -3.14 5.18 9.01
CA THR A 33 -2.64 6.52 8.67
C THR A 33 -1.31 6.39 7.93
N GLN A 34 -0.81 7.52 7.42
CA GLN A 34 0.53 7.60 6.84
C GLN A 34 1.62 7.08 7.78
N GLU A 35 1.54 7.40 9.08
CA GLU A 35 2.46 6.92 10.11
C GLU A 35 2.42 5.40 10.25
N GLY A 36 1.23 4.80 10.40
CA GLY A 36 1.09 3.35 10.54
C GLY A 36 1.57 2.59 9.30
N VAL A 37 1.35 3.14 8.10
CA VAL A 37 1.90 2.58 6.86
C VAL A 37 3.42 2.72 6.81
N SER A 38 3.97 3.86 7.23
CA SER A 38 5.43 4.09 7.27
C SER A 38 6.12 3.15 8.25
N ASP A 39 5.49 2.83 9.38
CA ASP A 39 6.04 1.88 10.36
C ASP A 39 6.11 0.45 9.78
N HIS A 40 5.16 0.08 8.92
CA HIS A 40 5.10 -1.26 8.34
C HIS A 40 5.92 -1.42 7.06
N LEU A 41 5.89 -0.42 6.16
CA LEU A 41 6.53 -0.48 4.84
C LEU A 41 7.83 0.33 4.76
N GLY A 42 8.14 1.12 5.78
CA GLY A 42 9.24 2.08 5.75
C GLY A 42 8.86 3.38 5.03
N GLN A 43 9.89 4.16 4.71
CA GLN A 43 9.75 5.42 3.99
C GLN A 43 9.44 5.16 2.50
N PRO A 44 8.51 5.94 1.89
CA PRO A 44 8.23 5.82 0.47
C PRO A 44 9.41 6.33 -0.37
N LEU A 45 9.49 5.84 -1.61
CA LEU A 45 10.43 6.38 -2.61
C LEU A 45 10.06 7.81 -2.98
N GLN A 46 8.75 8.08 -3.11
CA GLN A 46 8.23 9.40 -3.43
C GLN A 46 6.94 9.66 -2.64
N SER A 47 6.78 10.88 -2.15
CA SER A 47 5.54 11.37 -1.55
C SER A 47 5.13 12.66 -2.25
N ILE A 48 3.84 12.77 -2.58
CA ILE A 48 3.24 13.92 -3.23
C ILE A 48 2.03 14.32 -2.41
N GLU A 49 1.98 15.56 -1.95
CA GLU A 49 0.83 16.11 -1.23
C GLU A 49 0.16 17.17 -2.08
N ASP A 50 -1.17 17.12 -2.14
CA ASP A 50 -1.96 18.16 -2.78
C ASP A 50 -2.55 19.13 -1.75
N SER A 51 -2.95 20.31 -2.23
CA SER A 51 -3.56 21.36 -1.41
C SER A 51 -4.93 20.98 -0.85
N ALA A 52 -5.53 19.88 -1.32
CA ALA A 52 -6.79 19.35 -0.81
C ALA A 52 -6.60 18.37 0.36
N GLY A 53 -5.35 18.13 0.79
CA GLY A 53 -5.03 17.23 1.89
C GLY A 53 -5.08 15.76 1.51
N ARG A 54 -5.01 15.44 0.21
CA ARG A 54 -4.74 14.11 -0.31
C ARG A 54 -3.23 13.96 -0.48
N SER A 55 -2.72 12.81 -0.05
CA SER A 55 -1.32 12.43 -0.19
C SER A 55 -1.20 11.17 -1.02
N VAL A 56 -0.23 11.12 -1.93
CA VAL A 56 0.08 9.95 -2.75
C VAL A 56 1.51 9.53 -2.44
N TRP A 57 1.66 8.29 -1.97
CA TRP A 57 2.96 7.71 -1.64
C TRP A 57 3.26 6.57 -2.61
N ILE A 58 4.49 6.52 -3.08
CA ILE A 58 4.96 5.54 -4.04
C ILE A 58 6.08 4.73 -3.40
N TYR A 59 5.91 3.42 -3.34
CA TYR A 59 6.95 2.47 -2.94
C TYR A 59 7.36 1.64 -4.14
N LYS A 60 8.66 1.46 -4.35
CA LYS A 60 9.17 0.59 -5.41
C LYS A 60 9.97 -0.55 -4.80
N LYS A 61 9.72 -1.76 -5.26
CA LYS A 61 10.46 -2.96 -4.90
C LYS A 61 11.04 -3.59 -6.15
N GLU A 62 12.37 -3.75 -6.17
CA GLU A 62 13.10 -4.21 -7.34
C GLU A 62 13.83 -5.51 -7.01
N VAL A 63 13.57 -6.55 -7.81
CA VAL A 63 14.27 -7.84 -7.76
C VAL A 63 14.61 -8.19 -9.21
N PRO A 64 15.80 -7.82 -9.71
CA PRO A 64 16.13 -7.97 -11.12
C PRO A 64 15.84 -9.38 -11.65
N PRO A 65 15.16 -9.51 -12.80
CA PRO A 65 14.81 -8.45 -13.77
C PRO A 65 13.43 -7.80 -13.55
N VAL A 66 12.72 -8.09 -12.46
CA VAL A 66 11.35 -7.61 -12.23
C VAL A 66 11.31 -6.47 -11.22
N CYS A 67 10.40 -5.52 -11.40
CA CYS A 67 10.08 -4.57 -10.34
C CYS A 67 8.58 -4.34 -10.20
N VAL A 68 8.22 -3.85 -9.02
CA VAL A 68 6.84 -3.57 -8.64
C VAL A 68 6.78 -2.21 -8.00
N GLU A 69 5.75 -1.46 -8.35
CA GLU A 69 5.40 -0.21 -7.72
C GLU A 69 4.06 -0.32 -6.98
N TYR A 70 4.03 0.24 -5.78
CA TYR A 70 2.85 0.38 -4.94
C TYR A 70 2.53 1.87 -4.81
N THR A 71 1.41 2.27 -5.41
CA THR A 71 0.88 3.64 -5.28
C THR A 71 -0.21 3.66 -4.23
N LEU A 72 0.04 4.32 -3.10
CA LEU A 72 -0.91 4.48 -2.00
C LEU A 72 -1.49 5.88 -2.06
N THR A 73 -2.80 6.00 -1.86
CA THR A 73 -3.48 7.30 -1.76
C THR A 73 -4.12 7.43 -0.39
N PHE A 74 -3.76 8.48 0.32
CA PHE A 74 -4.32 8.89 1.59
C PHE A 74 -5.26 10.07 1.37
N ILE A 75 -6.41 10.06 2.03
CA ILE A 75 -7.36 11.18 2.03
C ILE A 75 -7.80 11.45 3.47
N ARG A 76 -8.09 12.71 3.80
CA ARG A 76 -8.85 13.00 5.02
C ARG A 76 -10.27 12.46 4.86
N ARG A 77 -10.77 11.73 5.85
CA ARG A 77 -12.20 11.41 5.90
C ARG A 77 -13.00 12.68 6.12
N ASN A 78 -14.03 12.87 5.32
CA ASN A 78 -15.06 13.84 5.64
C ASN A 78 -15.97 13.22 6.71
N PRO A 79 -16.14 13.84 7.89
CA PRO A 79 -17.00 13.29 8.95
C PRO A 79 -18.48 13.10 8.53
N SER A 80 -18.89 13.66 7.39
CA SER A 80 -20.25 13.54 6.86
C SER A 80 -20.54 12.26 6.08
N ASP A 81 -19.54 11.44 5.73
CA ASP A 81 -19.71 10.31 4.80
C ASP A 81 -19.98 8.94 5.47
N GLU A 82 -20.04 8.84 6.81
CA GLU A 82 -20.02 7.53 7.48
C GLU A 82 -21.14 7.33 8.50
N ALA A 83 -22.32 6.95 8.01
CA ALA A 83 -23.43 6.44 8.81
C ALA A 83 -23.22 4.99 9.30
N THR A 84 -22.04 4.37 9.15
CA THR A 84 -21.86 2.97 9.55
C THR A 84 -20.39 2.60 9.81
N ARG A 85 -19.80 3.11 10.90
CA ARG A 85 -18.90 2.37 11.82
C ARG A 85 -18.29 3.33 12.85
N PRO A 86 -18.28 2.97 14.15
CA PRO A 86 -17.63 3.79 15.16
C PRO A 86 -16.13 3.59 15.06
N VAL A 87 -15.41 4.56 14.48
CA VAL A 87 -13.97 4.68 14.70
C VAL A 87 -13.80 5.46 16.00
N LEU A 88 -13.28 4.79 17.04
CA LEU A 88 -12.94 5.41 18.30
C LEU A 88 -12.03 6.63 18.07
N GLY A 89 -12.48 7.79 18.56
CA GLY A 89 -11.67 8.86 19.19
C GLY A 89 -10.52 9.50 18.40
N ASP A 90 -10.56 10.83 18.27
CA ASP A 90 -9.47 11.76 17.91
C ASP A 90 -8.75 11.64 16.55
N LYS A 91 -8.76 10.48 15.88
CA LYS A 91 -8.07 10.31 14.58
C LYS A 91 -8.92 10.60 13.35
N ALA A 92 -10.17 11.02 13.51
CA ALA A 92 -11.11 11.25 12.41
C ALA A 92 -10.67 12.34 11.40
N THR A 93 -9.69 13.17 11.75
CA THR A 93 -9.15 14.25 10.92
C THR A 93 -7.83 13.91 10.21
N LEU A 94 -7.19 12.79 10.54
CA LEU A 94 -5.91 12.39 9.92
C LEU A 94 -6.15 11.74 8.55
N PRO A 95 -5.27 11.96 7.56
CA PRO A 95 -5.33 11.25 6.29
C PRO A 95 -5.17 9.74 6.52
N VAL A 96 -6.17 8.98 6.08
CA VAL A 96 -6.15 7.52 6.13
C VAL A 96 -5.95 6.95 4.74
N LEU A 97 -5.39 5.75 4.65
CA LEU A 97 -5.20 5.05 3.39
C LEU A 97 -6.58 4.82 2.74
N SER A 98 -6.85 5.49 1.64
CA SER A 98 -8.10 5.38 0.90
C SER A 98 -8.07 4.25 -0.12
N LYS A 99 -6.96 4.14 -0.84
CA LYS A 99 -6.76 3.13 -1.88
C LYS A 99 -5.28 2.87 -2.07
N TRP A 100 -4.98 1.73 -2.66
CA TRP A 100 -3.65 1.40 -3.12
C TRP A 100 -3.74 0.69 -4.47
N ILE A 101 -2.69 0.79 -5.27
CA ILE A 101 -2.57 0.17 -6.59
C ILE A 101 -1.22 -0.53 -6.66
N TRP A 102 -1.21 -1.68 -7.31
CA TRP A 102 -0.01 -2.45 -7.62
C TRP A 102 0.20 -2.48 -9.13
N THR A 103 1.40 -2.12 -9.57
CA THR A 103 1.80 -2.09 -10.97
C THR A 103 3.17 -2.72 -11.16
N TRP A 104 3.35 -3.39 -12.29
CA TRP A 104 4.66 -3.87 -12.72
C TRP A 104 5.47 -2.72 -13.31
N CYS A 105 6.78 -2.83 -13.13
CA CYS A 105 7.81 -2.20 -13.93
C CYS A 105 8.86 -3.27 -14.30
#